data_AF-A0A1K0FVH2-F1
#
_entry.id   AF-A0A1K0FVH2-F1
#
_cell.length_a   1.000
_cell.length_b   1.000
_cell.length_c   1.000
_cell.angle_alpha   90.00
_cell.angle_beta   90.00
_cell.angle_gamma   90.00
#
_symmetry.space_group_name_H-M   'P 1'
#
loop_
_entity.id
_entity.type
_entity.pdbx_description
1 polymer ?
#
loop_
_entity_poly.entity_id
_entity_poly.type
_entity_poly.pdbx_seq_one_letter_code
_entity_poly.pdbx_strand_id
1 'polypeptide(L)'
;MVNISPKKRVAKAQLWTDRDQKEHEIQEALSAFQKGQFKDLKAAAEHHNVPYNTLWDRSKGCKSRTAAFQHLQAIPPEAKELLVQHIQKQAHYGFPVTPQNLRQLAKQLLRQRTNNNDATLGPEWVSAFKQRHPELRSYYSRKMDAARVQATSDPSVVEAYFDVLEKTIAKYRILPKNIFNMDETGFLIGQSECQYIIVPRENGKNQHFRSQPGNRETITVIECIGA
;
A
#
# COMPACT_ATOMS: atom_id res chain seq x y z
N MET A 1 22.50 1.91 1.19
CA MET A 1 21.18 2.42 0.75
C MET A 1 21.32 3.90 0.45
N VAL A 2 21.12 4.34 -0.80
CA VAL A 2 21.17 5.78 -1.13
C VAL A 2 19.83 6.38 -0.73
N ASN A 3 19.78 7.03 0.43
CA ASN A 3 18.55 7.59 0.98
C ASN A 3 18.19 8.86 0.19
N ILE A 4 17.25 8.74 -0.76
CA ILE A 4 16.81 9.88 -1.56
C ILE A 4 15.98 10.82 -0.67
N SER A 5 16.43 12.07 -0.53
CA SER A 5 15.78 13.11 0.27
C SER A 5 14.25 13.16 0.07
N PRO A 6 13.44 13.32 1.14
CA PRO A 6 11.99 13.45 1.06
C PRO A 6 11.52 14.50 0.05
N LYS A 7 12.22 15.64 -0.06
CA LYS A 7 11.91 16.71 -1.04
C LYS A 7 12.01 16.22 -2.49
N LYS A 8 13.03 15.41 -2.80
CA LYS A 8 13.23 14.83 -4.14
C LYS A 8 12.15 13.80 -4.49
N ARG A 9 11.62 13.07 -3.49
CA ARG A 9 10.51 12.11 -3.69
C ARG A 9 9.19 12.82 -3.99
N VAL A 10 8.88 13.89 -3.25
CA VAL A 10 7.68 14.70 -3.47
C VAL A 10 7.71 15.36 -4.85
N ALA A 11 8.83 15.99 -5.22
CA ALA A 11 9.00 16.62 -6.53
C ALA A 11 8.83 15.62 -7.69
N LYS A 12 9.35 14.40 -7.54
CA LYS A 12 9.22 13.35 -8.57
C LYS A 12 7.78 12.84 -8.71
N ALA A 13 7.05 12.73 -7.60
CA ALA A 13 5.65 12.35 -7.62
C ALA A 13 4.79 13.42 -8.32
N GLN A 14 4.99 14.70 -7.96
CA GLN A 14 4.33 15.84 -8.62
C GLN A 14 4.57 15.85 -10.13
N LEU A 15 5.82 15.66 -10.57
CA LEU A 15 6.17 15.57 -11.99
C LEU A 15 5.47 14.43 -12.75
N TRP A 16 5.08 13.35 -12.08
CA TRP A 16 4.31 12.27 -12.71
C TRP A 16 2.83 12.62 -12.78
N THR A 17 2.27 13.13 -11.69
CA THR A 17 0.87 13.59 -11.65
C THR A 17 0.62 14.68 -12.70
N ASP A 18 1.52 15.66 -12.83
CA ASP A 18 1.41 16.72 -13.83
C ASP A 18 1.46 16.18 -15.27
N ARG A 19 2.23 15.10 -15.50
CA ARG A 19 2.34 14.48 -16.84
C ARG A 19 1.08 13.69 -17.18
N ASP A 20 0.58 12.91 -16.22
CA ASP A 20 -0.62 12.10 -16.41
C ASP A 20 -1.86 13.00 -16.57
N GLN A 21 -1.93 14.10 -15.80
CA GLN A 21 -2.96 15.12 -15.92
C GLN A 21 -2.94 15.81 -17.29
N LYS A 22 -1.77 16.25 -17.77
CA LYS A 22 -1.63 16.82 -19.12
C LYS A 22 -2.04 15.85 -20.22
N GLU A 23 -1.66 14.58 -20.07
CA GLU A 23 -2.06 13.55 -21.04
C GLU A 23 -3.59 13.34 -21.01
N HIS A 24 -4.21 13.35 -19.82
CA HIS A 24 -5.67 13.27 -19.68
C HIS A 24 -6.38 14.44 -20.39
N GLU A 25 -5.93 15.67 -20.18
CA GLU A 25 -6.46 16.88 -20.82
C GLU A 25 -6.35 16.80 -22.36
N ILE A 26 -5.23 16.29 -22.88
CA ILE A 26 -5.04 16.06 -24.32
C ILE A 26 -6.07 15.05 -24.85
N GLN A 27 -6.28 13.93 -24.15
CA GLN A 27 -7.22 12.89 -24.59
C GLN A 27 -8.67 13.37 -24.49
N GLU A 28 -9.01 14.15 -23.47
CA GLU A 28 -10.33 14.76 -23.31
C GLU A 28 -10.62 15.75 -24.45
N ALA A 29 -9.65 16.63 -24.78
CA ALA A 29 -9.76 17.56 -25.88
C ALA A 29 -9.96 16.85 -27.24
N LEU A 30 -9.24 15.74 -27.47
CA LEU A 30 -9.44 14.91 -28.67
C LEU A 30 -10.83 14.26 -28.69
N SER A 31 -11.28 13.72 -27.56
CA SER A 31 -12.61 13.11 -27.43
C SER A 31 -13.71 14.12 -27.70
N ALA A 32 -13.60 15.34 -27.15
CA ALA A 32 -14.56 16.42 -27.35
C ALA A 32 -14.62 16.88 -28.81
N PHE A 33 -13.46 16.99 -29.47
CA PHE A 33 -13.39 17.27 -30.91
C PHE A 33 -14.04 16.16 -31.75
N GLN A 34 -13.74 14.89 -31.46
CA GLN A 34 -14.35 13.74 -32.16
C GLN A 34 -15.86 13.67 -31.97
N LYS A 35 -16.37 14.12 -30.82
CA LYS A 35 -17.82 14.23 -30.53
C LYS A 35 -18.49 15.44 -31.21
N GLY A 36 -17.74 16.24 -31.98
CA GLY A 36 -18.27 17.41 -32.68
C GLY A 36 -18.57 18.61 -31.78
N GLN A 37 -18.05 18.64 -30.55
CA GLN A 37 -18.27 19.76 -29.62
C GLN A 37 -17.53 21.03 -30.03
N PHE A 38 -16.49 20.89 -30.86
CA PHE A 38 -15.69 22.00 -31.38
C PHE A 38 -15.63 21.92 -32.90
N LYS A 39 -15.73 23.09 -33.54
CA LYS A 39 -15.61 23.26 -35.00
C LYS A 39 -14.26 22.78 -35.55
N ASP A 40 -13.18 23.12 -34.85
CA ASP A 40 -11.80 22.87 -35.28
C ASP A 40 -10.94 22.39 -34.11
N LEU A 41 -9.87 21.65 -34.41
CA LEU A 41 -8.85 21.22 -33.43
C LEU A 41 -8.26 22.39 -32.63
N LYS A 42 -8.13 23.57 -33.24
CA LYS A 42 -7.63 24.77 -32.57
C LYS A 42 -8.57 25.26 -31.46
N ALA A 43 -9.88 25.24 -31.72
CA ALA A 43 -10.87 25.62 -30.72
C ALA A 43 -10.90 24.65 -29.53
N ALA A 44 -10.72 23.34 -29.80
CA ALA A 44 -10.59 22.33 -28.74
C ALA A 44 -9.31 22.53 -27.90
N ALA A 45 -8.18 22.80 -28.55
CA ALA A 45 -6.91 23.09 -27.87
C ALA A 45 -7.00 24.33 -26.96
N GLU A 46 -7.60 25.42 -27.45
CA GLU A 46 -7.80 26.65 -26.66
C GLU A 46 -8.73 26.41 -25.46
N HIS A 47 -9.84 25.70 -25.66
CA HIS A 47 -10.81 25.41 -24.59
C HIS A 47 -10.21 24.54 -23.47
N HIS A 48 -9.45 23.50 -23.83
CA HIS A 48 -8.81 22.61 -22.87
C HIS A 48 -7.42 23.08 -22.41
N ASN A 49 -6.97 24.27 -22.83
CA ASN A 49 -5.66 24.83 -22.50
C ASN A 49 -4.46 23.90 -22.85
N VAL A 50 -4.58 23.19 -23.97
CA VAL A 50 -3.56 22.26 -24.48
C VAL A 50 -2.85 22.89 -25.69
N PRO A 51 -1.52 22.76 -25.84
CA PRO A 51 -0.83 23.25 -27.04
C PRO A 51 -1.37 22.59 -28.32
N TYR A 52 -1.74 23.41 -29.31
CA TYR A 52 -2.31 22.94 -30.57
C TYR A 52 -1.46 21.87 -31.26
N ASN A 53 -0.15 22.07 -31.36
CA ASN A 53 0.75 21.09 -32.01
C ASN A 53 0.73 19.74 -31.29
N THR A 54 0.69 19.74 -29.95
CA THR A 54 0.60 18.50 -29.18
C THR A 54 -0.71 17.77 -29.41
N LEU A 55 -1.82 18.50 -29.51
CA LEU A 55 -3.13 17.93 -29.83
C LEU A 55 -3.19 17.41 -31.28
N TRP A 56 -2.60 18.15 -32.21
CA TRP A 56 -2.48 17.77 -33.62
C TRP A 56 -1.64 16.50 -33.81
N ASP A 57 -0.44 16.43 -33.22
CA ASP A 57 0.41 15.24 -33.23
C ASP A 57 -0.35 14.04 -32.68
N ARG A 58 -1.12 14.27 -31.59
CA ARG A 58 -1.92 13.22 -30.96
C ARG A 58 -3.04 12.73 -31.87
N SER A 59 -3.71 13.63 -32.59
CA SER A 59 -4.73 13.30 -33.60
C SER A 59 -4.16 12.50 -34.77
N LYS A 60 -2.86 12.68 -35.08
CA LYS A 60 -2.12 11.91 -36.10
C LYS A 60 -1.61 10.55 -35.60
N GLY A 61 -1.90 10.19 -34.35
CA GLY A 61 -1.53 8.89 -33.77
C GLY A 61 -0.16 8.86 -33.09
N CYS A 62 0.50 10.00 -32.88
CA CYS A 62 1.72 10.04 -32.09
C CYS A 62 1.45 9.59 -30.64
N LYS A 63 2.20 8.61 -30.15
CA LYS A 63 2.00 8.05 -28.81
C LYS A 63 2.48 9.03 -27.72
N SER A 64 1.90 8.91 -26.53
CA SER A 64 2.42 9.63 -25.36
C SER A 64 3.83 9.20 -25.07
N ARG A 65 4.62 10.05 -24.42
CA ARG A 65 5.97 9.66 -23.98
C ARG A 65 5.91 8.37 -23.16
N THR A 66 4.94 8.25 -22.26
CA THR A 66 4.76 7.04 -21.44
C THR A 66 4.47 5.82 -22.30
N ALA A 67 3.56 5.92 -23.27
CA ALA A 67 3.18 4.85 -24.17
C ALA A 67 4.32 4.44 -25.14
N ALA A 68 5.05 5.42 -25.68
CA ALA A 68 6.17 5.18 -26.59
C ALA A 68 7.26 4.31 -25.93
N PHE A 69 7.55 4.54 -24.64
CA PHE A 69 8.56 3.79 -23.89
C PHE A 69 8.01 2.59 -23.10
N GLN A 70 6.74 2.21 -23.28
CA GLN A 70 6.16 1.05 -22.57
C GLN A 70 6.93 -0.24 -22.85
N HIS A 71 7.34 -0.47 -24.11
CA HIS A 71 8.05 -1.68 -24.52
C HIS A 71 9.41 -1.88 -23.82
N LEU A 72 10.08 -0.78 -23.45
CA LEU A 72 11.37 -0.79 -22.72
C LEU A 72 11.21 -1.05 -21.22
N GLN A 73 9.98 -1.06 -20.69
CA GLN A 73 9.80 -1.33 -19.27
C GLN A 73 10.13 -2.80 -18.97
N ALA A 74 10.90 -3.03 -17.90
CA ALA A 74 11.28 -4.38 -17.46
C ALA A 74 10.07 -5.30 -17.28
N ILE A 75 8.98 -4.77 -16.74
CA ILE A 75 7.70 -5.47 -16.59
C ILE A 75 6.63 -4.66 -17.35
N PRO A 76 5.86 -5.30 -18.25
CA PRO A 76 4.86 -4.62 -19.05
C PRO A 76 3.68 -4.15 -18.18
N PRO A 77 2.86 -3.19 -18.66
CA PRO A 77 1.70 -2.68 -17.94
C PRO A 77 0.72 -3.79 -17.50
N GLU A 78 0.41 -4.72 -18.38
CA GLU A 78 -0.51 -5.84 -18.10
C GLU A 78 -0.04 -6.71 -16.92
N ALA A 79 1.25 -7.05 -16.89
CA ALA A 79 1.82 -7.83 -15.79
C ALA A 79 1.87 -7.04 -14.48
N LYS A 80 1.97 -5.70 -14.53
CA LYS A 80 1.86 -4.86 -13.33
C LYS A 80 0.43 -4.85 -12.80
N GLU A 81 -0.55 -4.78 -13.68
CA GLU A 81 -1.96 -4.85 -13.30
C GLU A 81 -2.28 -6.17 -12.59
N LEU A 82 -1.76 -7.28 -13.11
CA LEU A 82 -1.87 -8.58 -12.44
C LEU A 82 -1.24 -8.59 -11.04
N LEU A 83 -0.12 -7.87 -10.83
CA LEU A 83 0.47 -7.73 -9.49
C LEU A 83 -0.42 -6.90 -8.56
N VAL A 84 -1.07 -5.85 -9.05
CA VAL A 84 -2.04 -5.06 -8.26
C VAL A 84 -3.22 -5.92 -7.84
N GLN A 85 -3.83 -6.65 -8.80
CA GLN A 85 -4.93 -7.58 -8.54
C GLN A 85 -4.53 -8.68 -7.55
N HIS A 86 -3.30 -9.21 -7.68
CA HIS A 86 -2.77 -10.18 -6.73
C HIS A 86 -2.67 -9.58 -5.32
N ILE A 87 -2.14 -8.36 -5.17
CA ILE A 87 -2.05 -7.68 -3.87
C ILE A 87 -3.45 -7.48 -3.26
N GLN A 88 -4.42 -7.04 -4.06
CA GLN A 88 -5.81 -6.87 -3.64
C GLN A 88 -6.42 -8.19 -3.13
N LYS A 89 -6.28 -9.27 -3.91
CA LYS A 89 -6.78 -10.59 -3.55
C LYS A 89 -6.13 -11.16 -2.29
N GLN A 90 -4.81 -11.02 -2.16
CA GLN A 90 -4.06 -11.46 -0.98
C GLN A 90 -4.46 -10.68 0.28
N ALA A 91 -4.65 -9.37 0.16
CA ALA A 91 -5.15 -8.55 1.26
C ALA A 91 -6.56 -8.98 1.69
N HIS A 92 -7.46 -9.25 0.73
CA HIS A 92 -8.81 -9.72 1.00
C HIS A 92 -8.83 -11.06 1.78
N TYR A 93 -7.91 -11.98 1.48
CA TYR A 93 -7.77 -13.25 2.19
C TYR A 93 -7.06 -13.15 3.54
N GLY A 94 -6.64 -11.96 4.00
CA GLY A 94 -5.90 -11.81 5.26
C GLY A 94 -4.43 -12.22 5.18
N PHE A 95 -3.87 -12.30 3.96
CA PHE A 95 -2.45 -12.56 3.72
C PHE A 95 -1.77 -11.40 2.97
N PRO A 96 -1.72 -10.17 3.52
CA PRO A 96 -1.08 -9.04 2.85
C PRO A 96 0.34 -9.29 2.34
N VAL A 97 0.63 -8.73 1.17
CA VAL A 97 1.91 -8.88 0.48
C VAL A 97 2.96 -7.93 1.07
N THR A 98 4.17 -8.43 1.28
CA THR A 98 5.31 -7.64 1.75
C THR A 98 6.07 -7.05 0.56
N PRO A 99 6.84 -5.94 0.71
CA PRO A 99 7.67 -5.41 -0.37
C PRO A 99 8.66 -6.44 -0.92
N GLN A 100 9.18 -7.32 -0.07
CA GLN A 100 10.10 -8.39 -0.46
C GLN A 100 9.39 -9.43 -1.33
N ASN A 101 8.20 -9.87 -0.92
CA ASN A 101 7.40 -10.81 -1.70
C ASN A 101 7.00 -10.20 -3.04
N LEU A 102 6.56 -8.94 -3.06
CA LEU A 102 6.25 -8.22 -4.30
C LEU A 102 7.48 -8.15 -5.23
N ARG A 103 8.66 -7.85 -4.69
CA ARG A 103 9.91 -7.83 -5.47
C ARG A 103 10.24 -9.21 -6.04
N GLN A 104 10.01 -10.27 -5.26
CA GLN A 104 10.27 -11.63 -5.68
C GLN A 104 9.32 -12.07 -6.80
N LEU A 105 8.01 -11.80 -6.66
CA LEU A 105 7.01 -12.04 -7.70
C LEU A 105 7.35 -11.28 -8.99
N ALA A 106 7.69 -10.00 -8.86
CA ALA A 106 8.11 -9.18 -9.99
C ALA A 106 9.39 -9.72 -10.65
N LYS A 107 10.35 -10.22 -9.87
CA LYS A 107 11.58 -10.84 -10.39
C LYS A 107 11.27 -12.14 -11.13
N GLN A 108 10.34 -12.96 -10.64
CA GLN A 108 9.90 -14.18 -11.33
C GLN A 108 9.27 -13.86 -12.68
N LEU A 109 8.36 -12.88 -12.73
CA LEU A 109 7.75 -12.41 -13.98
C LEU A 109 8.81 -11.88 -14.97
N LEU A 110 9.78 -11.12 -14.47
CA LEU A 110 10.88 -10.62 -15.30
C LEU A 110 11.69 -11.78 -15.91
N ARG A 111 12.10 -12.75 -15.09
CA ARG A 111 12.89 -13.91 -15.54
C ARG A 111 12.17 -14.73 -16.59
N GLN A 112 10.87 -14.98 -16.39
CA GLN A 112 10.02 -15.69 -17.34
C GLN A 112 9.94 -14.93 -18.68
N ARG A 113 9.77 -13.61 -18.62
CA ARG A 113 9.68 -12.77 -19.82
C ARG A 113 10.99 -12.71 -20.61
N THR A 114 12.12 -12.53 -19.92
CA THR A 114 13.43 -12.38 -20.57
C THR A 114 14.12 -13.71 -20.84
N ASN A 115 13.51 -14.84 -20.42
CA ASN A 115 14.13 -16.16 -20.37
C ASN A 115 15.56 -16.13 -19.78
N ASN A 116 15.75 -15.32 -18.74
CA ASN A 116 17.05 -15.04 -18.13
C ASN A 116 16.92 -15.09 -16.62
N ASN A 117 17.53 -16.10 -16.00
CA ASN A 117 17.49 -16.32 -14.56
C ASN A 117 18.31 -15.28 -13.76
N ASP A 118 19.25 -14.60 -14.40
CA ASP A 118 20.07 -13.56 -13.77
C ASP A 118 19.45 -12.16 -13.87
N ALA A 119 18.28 -12.05 -14.53
CA ALA A 119 17.55 -10.80 -14.59
C ALA A 119 17.22 -10.29 -13.17
N THR A 120 17.58 -9.04 -12.91
CA THR A 120 17.34 -8.36 -11.63
C THR A 120 16.56 -7.07 -11.83
N LEU A 121 15.80 -6.71 -10.81
CA LEU A 121 15.10 -5.43 -10.75
C LEU A 121 15.99 -4.40 -10.07
N GLY A 122 15.89 -3.15 -10.47
CA GLY A 122 16.56 -2.04 -9.76
C GLY A 122 16.11 -1.97 -8.28
N PRO A 123 16.95 -1.45 -7.37
CA PRO A 123 16.64 -1.41 -5.94
C PRO A 123 15.35 -0.62 -5.64
N GLU A 124 15.12 0.47 -6.37
CA GLU A 124 13.96 1.35 -6.22
C GLU A 124 12.67 0.84 -6.90
N TRP A 125 12.69 -0.36 -7.51
CA TRP A 125 11.55 -0.82 -8.32
C TRP A 125 10.25 -0.88 -7.52
N VAL A 126 10.27 -1.39 -6.28
CA VAL A 126 9.06 -1.48 -5.44
C VAL A 126 8.55 -0.08 -5.04
N SER A 127 9.46 0.85 -4.75
CA SER A 127 9.13 2.25 -4.46
C SER A 127 8.47 2.92 -5.66
N ALA A 128 9.04 2.72 -6.85
CA ALA A 128 8.49 3.24 -8.11
C ALA A 128 7.17 2.56 -8.51
N PHE A 129 6.99 1.27 -8.21
CA PHE A 129 5.73 0.56 -8.40
C PHE A 129 4.63 1.20 -7.55
N LYS A 130 4.86 1.33 -6.23
CA LYS A 130 3.89 1.97 -5.32
C LYS A 130 3.54 3.40 -5.71
N GLN A 131 4.51 4.19 -6.17
CA GLN A 131 4.24 5.56 -6.61
C GLN A 131 3.36 5.63 -7.86
N ARG A 132 3.38 4.60 -8.72
CA ARG A 132 2.52 4.52 -9.92
C ARG A 132 1.13 3.94 -9.63
N HIS A 133 0.95 3.35 -8.46
CA HIS A 133 -0.28 2.67 -8.04
C HIS A 133 -0.80 3.31 -6.74
N PRO A 134 -1.34 4.55 -6.81
CA PRO A 134 -1.84 5.28 -5.63
C PRO A 134 -3.06 4.62 -4.96
N GLU A 135 -3.69 3.67 -5.62
CA GLU A 135 -4.70 2.74 -5.10
C GLU A 135 -4.12 1.77 -4.07
N LEU A 136 -2.79 1.63 -3.98
CA LEU A 136 -2.12 0.81 -2.98
C LEU A 136 -1.52 1.67 -1.86
N ARG A 137 -1.65 1.19 -0.63
CA ARG A 137 -1.06 1.80 0.56
C ARG A 137 -0.18 0.80 1.28
N SER A 138 0.75 1.33 2.05
CA SER A 138 1.66 0.52 2.85
C SER A 138 1.68 1.01 4.28
N TYR A 139 1.66 0.08 5.23
CA TYR A 139 1.74 0.35 6.66
C TYR A 139 2.48 -0.77 7.37
N TYR A 140 2.90 -0.49 8.60
CA TYR A 140 3.34 -1.51 9.53
C TYR A 140 2.11 -2.21 10.11
N SER A 141 1.92 -3.47 9.76
CA SER A 141 0.93 -4.34 10.38
C SER A 141 1.51 -4.87 11.69
N ARG A 142 0.75 -4.74 12.78
CA ARG A 142 0.99 -5.43 14.04
C ARG A 142 0.05 -6.62 14.11
N LYS A 143 0.55 -7.75 14.61
CA LYS A 143 -0.33 -8.85 15.02
C LYS A 143 -1.13 -8.42 16.25
N MET A 144 -2.42 -8.70 16.27
CA MET A 144 -3.27 -8.58 17.46
C MET A 144 -4.10 -9.84 17.55
N ASP A 145 -4.31 -10.31 18.77
CA ASP A 145 -5.16 -11.46 19.03
C ASP A 145 -6.61 -11.16 18.62
N ALA A 146 -7.27 -12.11 17.95
CA ALA A 146 -8.66 -11.99 17.52
C ALA A 146 -9.59 -11.77 18.72
N ALA A 147 -9.31 -12.40 19.87
CA ALA A 147 -10.08 -12.19 21.10
C ALA A 147 -9.93 -10.76 21.62
N ARG A 148 -8.74 -10.16 21.53
CA ARG A 148 -8.52 -8.74 21.87
C ARG A 148 -9.26 -7.80 20.93
N VAL A 149 -9.28 -8.08 19.61
CA VAL A 149 -10.06 -7.30 18.64
C VAL A 149 -11.54 -7.32 19.04
N GLN A 150 -12.09 -8.51 19.33
CA GLN A 150 -13.50 -8.68 19.65
C GLN A 150 -13.88 -8.05 20.99
N ALA A 151 -13.07 -8.20 22.03
CA ALA A 151 -13.31 -7.60 23.34
C ALA A 151 -13.25 -6.06 23.32
N THR A 152 -12.41 -5.47 22.46
CA THR A 152 -12.29 -4.00 22.32
C THR A 152 -13.27 -3.41 21.31
N SER A 153 -14.06 -4.25 20.64
CA SER A 153 -15.05 -3.81 19.65
C SER A 153 -16.23 -3.05 20.28
N ASP A 154 -16.54 -3.38 21.54
CA ASP A 154 -17.61 -2.73 22.31
C ASP A 154 -16.99 -1.94 23.48
N PRO A 155 -16.98 -0.60 23.41
CA PRO A 155 -16.47 0.26 24.48
C PRO A 155 -17.13 0.01 25.84
N SER A 156 -18.41 -0.39 25.85
CA SER A 156 -19.17 -0.57 27.09
C SER A 156 -18.64 -1.74 27.94
N VAL A 157 -18.10 -2.78 27.31
CA VAL A 157 -17.49 -3.92 27.99
C VAL A 157 -16.20 -3.50 28.70
N VAL A 158 -15.41 -2.63 28.05
CA VAL A 158 -14.16 -2.10 28.63
C VAL A 158 -14.47 -1.17 29.80
N GLU A 159 -15.44 -0.27 29.65
CA GLU A 159 -15.86 0.64 30.71
C GLU A 159 -16.41 -0.12 31.93
N ALA A 160 -17.28 -1.11 31.72
CA ALA A 160 -17.84 -1.92 32.81
C ALA A 160 -16.77 -2.69 33.59
N TYR A 161 -15.70 -3.14 32.94
CA TYR A 161 -14.55 -3.76 33.61
C TYR A 161 -13.84 -2.78 34.54
N PHE A 162 -13.54 -1.57 34.06
CA PHE A 162 -12.85 -0.55 34.86
C PHE A 162 -13.71 -0.06 36.04
N ASP A 163 -15.03 0.05 35.87
CA ASP A 163 -15.95 0.37 36.96
C ASP A 163 -15.90 -0.66 38.10
N VAL A 164 -15.86 -1.95 37.76
CA VAL A 164 -15.78 -3.04 38.74
C VAL A 164 -14.41 -3.04 39.42
N LEU A 165 -13.34 -2.81 38.65
CA LEU A 165 -11.98 -2.72 39.17
C LEU A 165 -11.84 -1.58 40.19
N GLU A 166 -12.33 -0.38 39.85
CA GLU A 166 -12.28 0.80 40.73
C GLU A 166 -13.07 0.57 42.04
N LYS A 167 -14.30 0.04 41.93
CA LYS A 167 -15.10 -0.33 43.11
C LYS A 167 -14.39 -1.34 44.00
N THR A 168 -13.68 -2.30 43.42
CA THR A 168 -12.94 -3.33 44.15
C THR A 168 -11.73 -2.74 44.87
N ILE A 169 -10.94 -1.90 44.18
CA ILE A 169 -9.79 -1.19 44.77
C ILE A 169 -10.25 -0.34 45.96
N ALA A 170 -11.35 0.41 45.81
CA ALA A 170 -11.93 1.23 46.87
C ALA A 170 -12.43 0.38 48.07
N LYS A 171 -13.18 -0.70 47.80
CA LYS A 171 -13.74 -1.59 48.83
C LYS A 171 -12.65 -2.22 49.70
N TYR A 172 -11.56 -2.68 49.10
CA TYR A 172 -10.48 -3.38 49.81
C TYR A 172 -9.30 -2.47 50.17
N ARG A 173 -9.37 -1.18 49.83
CA ARG A 173 -8.30 -0.17 50.08
C ARG A 173 -6.95 -0.64 49.55
N ILE A 174 -6.94 -1.20 48.34
CA ILE A 174 -5.71 -1.70 47.71
C ILE A 174 -4.81 -0.50 47.40
N LEU A 175 -3.61 -0.48 47.97
CA LEU A 175 -2.65 0.59 47.73
C LEU A 175 -2.01 0.42 46.33
N PRO A 176 -1.71 1.51 45.60
CA PRO A 176 -1.08 1.43 44.29
C PRO A 176 0.20 0.59 44.25
N LYS A 177 1.03 0.67 45.30
CA LYS A 177 2.25 -0.14 45.46
C LYS A 177 2.03 -1.66 45.53
N ASN A 178 0.80 -2.09 45.75
CA ASN A 178 0.41 -3.50 45.79
C ASN A 178 -0.27 -3.94 44.48
N ILE A 179 -0.34 -3.07 43.47
CA ILE A 179 -0.87 -3.38 42.15
C ILE A 179 0.32 -3.72 41.26
N PHE A 180 0.30 -4.94 40.73
CA PHE A 180 1.32 -5.44 39.82
C PHE A 180 0.65 -5.76 38.48
N ASN A 181 1.24 -5.27 37.40
CA ASN A 181 0.86 -5.70 36.07
C ASN A 181 1.67 -6.96 35.73
N MET A 182 1.00 -8.06 35.45
CA MET A 182 1.62 -9.29 34.96
C MET A 182 1.09 -9.53 33.55
N ASP A 183 1.98 -9.76 32.59
CA ASP A 183 1.60 -10.19 31.25
C ASP A 183 2.50 -11.32 30.75
N GLU A 184 1.93 -12.16 29.89
CA GLU A 184 2.63 -13.21 29.19
C GLU A 184 2.68 -12.85 27.70
N THR A 185 3.89 -12.72 27.15
CA THR A 185 4.06 -12.51 25.71
C THR A 185 4.74 -13.72 25.07
N GLY A 186 4.05 -14.34 24.11
CA GLY A 186 4.57 -15.41 23.29
C GLY A 186 5.22 -14.89 22.00
N PHE A 187 6.52 -15.16 21.83
CA PHE A 187 7.29 -14.88 20.64
C PHE A 187 7.43 -16.13 19.79
N LEU A 188 6.99 -16.08 18.54
CA LEU A 188 7.19 -17.19 17.61
C LEU A 188 8.56 -17.11 16.97
N ILE A 189 9.32 -18.20 17.06
CA ILE A 189 10.66 -18.26 16.48
C ILE A 189 10.53 -18.09 14.95
N GLY A 190 11.29 -17.13 14.41
CA GLY A 190 11.33 -16.84 12.97
C GLY A 190 10.15 -16.00 12.45
N GLN A 191 9.27 -15.49 13.30
CA GLN A 191 8.20 -14.57 12.88
C GLN A 191 8.32 -13.20 13.53
N SER A 192 8.31 -12.14 12.72
CA SER A 192 8.27 -10.76 13.20
C SER A 192 6.86 -10.38 13.65
N GLU A 193 6.74 -9.74 14.81
CA GLU A 193 5.47 -9.19 15.35
C GLU A 193 4.91 -8.05 14.51
N CYS A 194 5.83 -7.28 13.92
CA CYS A 194 5.53 -6.17 13.04
C CYS A 194 6.10 -6.46 11.64
N GLN A 195 5.29 -6.28 10.59
CA GLN A 195 5.82 -6.33 9.24
C GLN A 195 5.25 -5.22 8.37
N TYR A 196 6.12 -4.69 7.52
CA TYR A 196 5.71 -3.71 6.53
C TYR A 196 5.00 -4.41 5.37
N ILE A 197 3.73 -4.08 5.17
CA ILE A 197 2.86 -4.71 4.18
C ILE A 197 2.31 -3.69 3.19
N ILE A 198 1.83 -4.19 2.06
CA ILE A 198 1.20 -3.44 0.98
C ILE A 198 -0.22 -4.01 0.79
N VAL A 199 -1.22 -3.13 0.81
CA VAL A 199 -2.63 -3.48 0.66
C VAL A 199 -3.36 -2.40 -0.14
N PRO A 200 -4.61 -2.64 -0.57
CA PRO A 200 -5.45 -1.61 -1.18
C PRO A 200 -5.72 -0.45 -0.23
N ARG A 201 -5.81 0.77 -0.76
CA ARG A 201 -6.07 1.99 -0.01
C ARG A 201 -7.47 2.02 0.60
N GLU A 202 -8.43 1.39 -0.08
CA GLU A 202 -9.83 1.28 0.35
C GLU A 202 -10.01 0.31 1.53
N ASN A 203 -9.04 -0.59 1.77
CA ASN A 203 -9.05 -1.44 2.96
C ASN A 203 -8.72 -0.57 4.17
N GLY A 204 -9.77 0.00 4.77
CA GLY A 204 -9.75 0.68 6.06
C GLY A 204 -9.22 -0.21 7.20
N LYS A 205 -9.22 0.35 8.41
CA LYS A 205 -8.55 -0.06 9.67
C LYS A 205 -8.67 -1.54 10.13
N ASN A 206 -9.37 -2.41 9.40
CA ASN A 206 -9.88 -3.70 9.89
C ASN A 206 -9.19 -4.94 9.30
N GLN A 207 -8.20 -4.80 8.42
CA GLN A 207 -7.44 -5.94 7.85
C GLN A 207 -5.93 -5.79 8.06
N HIS A 208 -5.56 -5.39 9.27
CA HIS A 208 -4.15 -5.30 9.67
C HIS A 208 -3.60 -6.61 10.23
N PHE A 209 -4.43 -7.66 10.33
CA PHE A 209 -4.07 -8.91 10.98
C PHE A 209 -3.71 -9.95 9.94
N ARG A 210 -2.63 -10.69 10.20
CA ARG A 210 -2.21 -11.82 9.37
C ARG A 210 -2.61 -13.11 10.03
N SER A 211 -3.25 -13.98 9.25
CA SER A 211 -3.43 -15.38 9.63
C SER A 211 -2.04 -16.05 9.73
N GLN A 212 -1.83 -16.79 10.81
CA GLN A 212 -0.54 -17.37 11.13
C GLN A 212 -0.44 -18.81 10.62
N PRO A 213 0.63 -19.18 9.89
CA PRO A 213 0.90 -20.59 9.61
C PRO A 213 1.26 -21.29 10.93
N GLY A 214 0.65 -22.45 11.18
CA GLY A 214 0.65 -23.19 12.46
C GLY A 214 1.99 -23.78 12.91
N ASN A 215 3.11 -23.08 12.69
CA ASN A 215 4.36 -23.36 13.40
C ASN A 215 4.16 -23.03 14.88
N ARG A 216 4.49 -23.99 15.77
CA ARG A 216 4.13 -23.98 17.19
C ARG A 216 5.33 -23.74 18.12
N GLU A 217 6.52 -23.49 17.59
CA GLU A 217 7.68 -23.17 18.42
C GLU A 217 7.61 -21.71 18.91
N THR A 218 7.33 -21.56 20.20
CA THR A 218 7.18 -20.26 20.88
C THR A 218 8.16 -20.13 22.03
N ILE A 219 8.75 -18.95 22.18
CA ILE A 219 9.43 -18.51 23.40
C ILE A 219 8.44 -17.64 24.15
N THR A 220 8.15 -17.99 25.40
CA THR A 220 7.28 -17.18 26.24
C THR A 220 8.13 -16.36 27.21
N VAL A 221 7.82 -15.07 27.32
CA VAL A 221 8.33 -14.20 28.39
C VAL A 221 7.18 -13.85 29.29
N ILE A 222 7.33 -14.11 30.59
CA ILE A 222 6.42 -13.66 31.64
C ILE A 222 7.09 -12.48 32.32
N GLU A 223 6.45 -11.31 32.28
CA GLU A 223 6.94 -10.11 32.93
C GLU A 223 5.97 -9.63 34.00
N CYS A 224 6.51 -9.11 35.09
CA CYS A 224 5.75 -8.53 36.18
C CYS A 224 6.38 -7.19 36.53
N ILE A 225 5.57 -6.13 36.50
CA ILE A 225 6.00 -4.75 36.77
C ILE A 225 5.10 -4.20 37.89
N GLY A 226 5.73 -3.77 38.98
CA GLY A 226 5.07 -3.02 40.06
C GLY A 226 5.03 -1.53 39.74
N ALA A 227 4.10 -0.82 40.40
CA ALA A 227 3.96 0.64 40.33
C ALA A 227 5.15 1.40 40.95
#